data_AF-A0A6G1KGW8-F1
#
_entry.id   AF-A0A6G1KGW8-F1
#
_cell.length_a   1.000
_cell.length_b   1.000
_cell.length_c   1.000
_cell.angle_alpha   90.00
_cell.angle_beta   90.00
_cell.angle_gamma   90.00
#
_symmetry.space_group_name_H-M   'P 1'
#
loop_
_entity.id
_entity.type
_entity.pdbx_description
1 polymer ?
#
loop_
_entity_poly.entity_id
_entity_poly.type
_entity_poly.pdbx_seq_one_letter_code
_entity_poly.pdbx_strand_id
1 'polypeptide(L)'
;MFPLKTKPTCSRCGTLASDQKIVSPDNENGNANRPYYICSVCDINSRWITWNDARGVGPKNPVCDCIPSSPSRQDRAGKSSKREGYGFWTCATGTCLYYSEMENGLTQKEANSRPDLPGSRVFKPWLLPNV
;
A
#
# COMPACT_ATOMS: atom_id res chain seq x y z
N MET A 1 -12.77 6.55 5.91
CA MET A 1 -12.64 6.07 4.52
C MET A 1 -12.49 7.32 3.67
N PHE A 2 -11.54 7.32 2.73
CA PHE A 2 -10.76 8.48 2.28
C PHE A 2 -11.58 9.73 1.90
N PRO A 3 -11.06 10.95 2.16
CA PRO A 3 -9.77 11.23 2.78
C PRO A 3 -9.72 10.76 4.24
N LEU A 4 -8.52 10.53 4.75
CA LEU A 4 -8.25 10.25 6.15
C LEU A 4 -8.79 11.43 6.97
N LYS A 5 -9.55 11.12 8.02
CA LYS A 5 -10.18 12.14 8.88
C LYS A 5 -9.18 12.89 9.73
N THR A 6 -8.04 12.25 10.03
CA THR A 6 -6.97 12.80 10.85
C THR A 6 -5.64 12.57 10.16
N LYS A 7 -4.69 13.45 10.46
CA LYS A 7 -3.32 13.32 10.02
C LYS A 7 -2.72 12.04 10.60
N PRO A 8 -2.20 11.12 9.78
CA PRO A 8 -1.77 9.82 10.26
C PRO A 8 -0.42 9.89 10.98
N THR A 9 -0.19 8.91 11.84
CA THR A 9 1.08 8.69 12.52
C THR A 9 1.88 7.61 11.78
N CYS A 10 3.19 7.80 11.67
CA CYS A 10 4.09 6.81 11.08
C CYS A 10 4.02 5.49 11.87
N SER A 11 3.61 4.41 11.21
CA SER A 11 3.50 3.09 11.85
C SER A 11 4.86 2.45 12.20
N ARG A 12 5.98 3.06 11.77
CA ARG A 12 7.33 2.61 12.12
C ARG A 12 7.90 3.29 13.37
N CYS A 13 7.71 4.61 13.51
CA CYS A 13 8.37 5.39 14.56
C CYS A 13 7.43 6.18 15.48
N GLY A 14 6.12 6.16 15.23
CA GLY A 14 5.14 6.86 16.07
C GLY A 14 5.10 8.39 15.90
N THR A 15 5.91 8.96 15.00
CA THR A 15 5.88 10.41 14.72
C THR A 15 4.71 10.77 13.81
N LEU A 16 4.06 11.90 14.07
CA LEU A 16 3.04 12.47 13.16
C LEU A 16 3.64 12.71 11.77
N ALA A 17 2.89 12.40 10.71
CA ALA A 17 3.38 12.57 9.35
C ALA A 17 3.66 14.04 8.99
N SER A 18 4.25 14.28 7.81
CA SER A 18 4.28 15.62 7.20
C SER A 18 2.87 16.12 6.90
N ASP A 19 2.74 17.39 6.56
CA ASP A 19 1.52 17.86 5.88
C ASP A 19 1.29 17.09 4.58
N GLN A 20 0.03 17.07 4.15
CA GLN A 20 -0.37 16.37 2.93
C GLN A 20 0.42 16.91 1.74
N LYS A 21 0.94 16.00 0.92
CA LYS A 21 1.63 16.29 -0.33
C LYS A 21 0.84 15.73 -1.50
N ILE A 22 1.08 16.27 -2.68
CA ILE A 22 0.53 15.78 -3.95
C ILE A 22 1.68 15.24 -4.78
N VAL A 23 1.54 14.04 -5.34
CA VAL A 23 2.54 13.48 -6.27
C VAL A 23 2.59 14.33 -7.53
N SER A 24 3.80 14.59 -8.01
CA SER A 24 4.05 15.34 -9.26
C SER A 24 3.18 14.83 -10.42
N PRO A 25 2.63 15.72 -11.26
CA PRO A 25 1.91 15.33 -12.47
C PRO A 25 2.77 14.49 -13.43
N ASP A 26 4.09 14.67 -13.41
CA ASP A 26 5.05 13.97 -14.27
C ASP A 26 5.45 12.59 -13.72
N ASN A 27 4.72 12.05 -12.73
CA ASN A 27 5.05 10.75 -12.16
C ASN A 27 4.75 9.60 -13.13
N GLU A 28 5.83 8.99 -13.64
CA GLU A 28 5.78 7.92 -14.64
C GLU A 28 5.23 6.58 -14.12
N ASN A 29 5.10 6.42 -12.80
CA ASN A 29 4.54 5.22 -12.17
C ASN A 29 3.00 5.27 -12.07
N GLY A 30 2.37 6.24 -12.74
CA GLY A 30 0.92 6.41 -12.77
C GLY A 30 0.31 6.79 -11.43
N ASN A 31 1.10 7.39 -10.53
CA ASN A 31 0.64 7.96 -9.26
C ASN A 31 0.46 9.48 -9.32
N ALA A 32 0.53 10.08 -10.51
CA ALA A 32 0.34 11.50 -10.73
C ALA A 32 -0.90 12.05 -10.00
N ASN A 33 -0.76 13.21 -9.37
CA ASN A 33 -1.81 13.94 -8.65
C ASN A 33 -2.42 13.24 -7.43
N ARG A 34 -1.87 12.10 -7.00
CA ARG A 34 -2.37 11.40 -5.80
C ARG A 34 -1.93 12.12 -4.52
N PRO A 35 -2.84 12.35 -3.55
CA PRO A 35 -2.49 12.90 -2.26
C PRO A 35 -1.86 11.83 -1.35
N TYR A 36 -0.82 12.20 -0.60
CA TYR A 36 -0.14 11.30 0.33
C TYR A 36 0.41 12.03 1.56
N TYR A 37 0.65 11.24 2.61
CA TYR A 37 1.42 11.64 3.77
C TYR A 37 2.73 10.85 3.81
N ILE A 38 3.78 11.46 4.36
CA ILE A 38 5.10 10.84 4.46
C ILE A 38 5.72 11.13 5.83
N CYS A 39 6.46 10.18 6.39
CA CYS A 39 7.20 10.40 7.63
C CYS A 39 8.42 11.31 7.37
N SER A 40 8.61 12.36 8.17
CA SER A 40 9.76 13.27 8.06
C SER A 40 11.01 12.78 8.80
N VAL A 41 10.87 11.80 9.69
CA VAL A 41 11.94 11.36 10.61
C VAL A 41 12.58 10.05 10.17
N CYS A 42 11.80 9.11 9.63
CA CYS A 42 12.37 7.84 9.15
C CYS A 42 13.38 8.06 8.02
N ASP A 43 14.38 7.17 8.00
CA ASP A 43 15.40 7.10 6.95
C ASP A 43 14.76 7.15 5.55
N ILE A 44 15.41 7.87 4.64
CA ILE A 44 14.85 8.16 3.31
C ILE A 44 14.62 6.90 2.48
N ASN A 45 15.42 5.85 2.68
CA ASN A 45 15.34 4.60 1.92
C ASN A 45 14.27 3.64 2.47
N SER A 46 13.77 3.88 3.68
CA SER A 46 12.75 3.06 4.34
C SER A 46 11.55 3.87 4.83
N ARG A 47 11.39 5.06 4.24
CA ARG A 47 10.45 6.07 4.70
C ARG A 47 9.02 5.57 4.57
N TRP A 48 8.27 5.71 5.66
CA TRP A 48 6.85 5.39 5.67
C TRP A 48 6.06 6.42 4.85
N ILE A 49 5.16 5.94 4.00
CA ILE A 49 4.26 6.71 3.14
C ILE A 49 2.87 6.07 3.23
N THR A 50 1.81 6.89 3.22
CA THR A 50 0.43 6.41 3.05
C THR A 50 -0.36 7.34 2.14
N TRP A 51 -1.20 6.78 1.25
CA TRP A 51 -2.05 7.58 0.38
C TRP A 51 -3.28 8.08 1.09
N ASN A 52 -3.71 9.29 0.73
CA ASN A 52 -4.92 9.93 1.24
C ASN A 52 -6.13 9.87 0.29
N ASP A 53 -6.13 8.90 -0.64
CA ASP A 53 -7.21 8.67 -1.60
C ASP A 53 -7.79 7.25 -1.51
N ALA A 54 -8.94 7.03 -2.13
CA ALA A 54 -9.59 5.72 -2.18
C ALA A 54 -9.05 4.80 -3.29
N ARG A 55 -8.05 5.23 -4.09
CA ARG A 55 -7.57 4.44 -5.21
C ARG A 55 -6.94 3.14 -4.71
N GLY A 56 -7.29 2.04 -5.39
CA GLY A 56 -6.86 0.69 -5.05
C GLY A 56 -7.58 0.06 -3.86
N VAL A 57 -8.55 0.75 -3.23
CA VAL A 57 -9.32 0.22 -2.09
C VAL A 57 -10.65 -0.35 -2.60
N GLY A 58 -10.98 -1.58 -2.20
CA GLY A 58 -12.21 -2.24 -2.62
C GLY A 58 -12.66 -3.34 -1.66
N PRO A 59 -13.94 -3.74 -1.72
CA PRO A 59 -14.54 -4.70 -0.78
C PRO A 59 -14.01 -6.13 -0.93
N LYS A 60 -13.38 -6.46 -2.06
CA LYS A 60 -12.77 -7.77 -2.31
C LYS A 60 -11.29 -7.84 -1.92
N ASN A 61 -10.74 -6.74 -1.40
CA ASN A 61 -9.35 -6.71 -0.97
C ASN A 61 -9.18 -7.56 0.30
N PRO A 62 -8.03 -8.22 0.48
CA PRO A 62 -7.71 -8.83 1.76
C PRO A 62 -7.69 -7.78 2.86
N VAL A 63 -7.98 -8.20 4.09
CA VAL A 63 -7.87 -7.33 5.27
C VAL A 63 -6.41 -7.19 5.70
N CYS A 64 -6.06 -6.04 6.26
CA CYS A 64 -4.76 -5.83 6.87
C CYS A 64 -4.78 -6.12 8.38
N ASP A 65 -3.60 -6.11 9.01
CA ASP A 65 -3.37 -6.44 10.43
C ASP A 65 -3.82 -5.37 11.44
N CYS A 66 -4.73 -4.47 11.04
CA CYS A 66 -5.27 -3.46 11.96
C CYS A 66 -6.24 -4.09 12.97
N ILE A 67 -6.43 -3.42 14.11
CA ILE A 67 -7.43 -3.81 15.12
C ILE A 67 -8.33 -2.58 15.38
N PRO A 68 -9.62 -2.62 15.01
CA PRO A 68 -10.27 -3.66 14.21
C PRO A 68 -9.69 -3.74 12.78
N SER A 69 -9.85 -4.90 12.15
CA SER A 69 -9.38 -5.18 10.79
C SER A 69 -9.87 -4.11 9.82
N SER A 70 -9.00 -3.69 8.91
CA SER A 70 -9.28 -2.65 7.93
C SER A 70 -8.99 -3.15 6.51
N PRO A 71 -9.63 -2.58 5.47
CA PRO A 71 -9.32 -2.93 4.09
C PRO A 71 -7.85 -2.63 3.75
N SER A 72 -7.22 -3.51 2.96
CA SER A 72 -5.97 -3.19 2.29
C SER A 72 -6.19 -2.36 1.02
N ARG A 73 -5.10 -1.89 0.42
CA ARG A 73 -5.04 -1.18 -0.86
C ARG A 73 -4.19 -1.96 -1.85
N GLN A 74 -4.66 -2.06 -3.09
CA GLN A 74 -3.85 -2.45 -4.25
C GLN A 74 -2.91 -1.32 -4.62
N ASP A 75 -1.64 -1.64 -4.73
CA ASP A 75 -0.63 -0.79 -5.35
C ASP A 75 0.15 -1.59 -6.41
N ARG A 76 1.00 -0.91 -7.18
CA ARG A 76 1.74 -1.49 -8.30
C ARG A 76 3.22 -1.21 -8.17
N ALA A 77 4.05 -2.22 -8.41
CA ALA A 77 5.49 -2.02 -8.50
C ALA A 77 5.82 -1.07 -9.67
N GLY A 78 6.64 -0.06 -9.39
CA GLY A 78 7.05 0.94 -10.39
C GLY A 78 7.90 0.36 -11.51
N LYS A 79 8.09 1.15 -12.58
CA LYS A 79 8.73 0.74 -13.84
C LYS A 79 10.19 0.27 -13.66
N SER A 80 10.90 0.83 -12.70
CA SER A 80 12.28 0.44 -12.38
C SER A 80 12.39 -0.83 -11.52
N SER A 81 11.26 -1.43 -11.12
CA SER A 81 11.25 -2.65 -10.30
C SER A 81 11.46 -3.89 -11.16
N LYS A 82 12.19 -4.88 -10.64
CA LYS A 82 12.23 -6.24 -11.23
C LYS A 82 10.86 -6.92 -11.30
N ARG A 83 9.85 -6.34 -10.63
CA ARG A 83 8.47 -6.82 -10.57
C ARG A 83 7.50 -5.86 -11.28
N GLU A 84 7.98 -5.08 -12.25
CA GLU A 84 7.16 -4.14 -13.02
C GLU A 84 5.81 -4.74 -13.42
N GLY A 85 4.73 -3.98 -13.19
CA GLY A 85 3.37 -4.37 -13.52
C GLY A 85 2.70 -5.31 -12.50
N TYR A 86 3.46 -6.02 -11.65
CA TYR A 86 2.89 -6.80 -10.55
C TYR A 86 2.43 -5.91 -9.40
N GLY A 87 1.45 -6.43 -8.67
CA GLY A 87 0.83 -5.77 -7.55
C GLY A 87 1.42 -6.11 -6.20
N PHE A 88 1.12 -5.27 -5.23
CA PHE A 88 1.27 -5.55 -3.82
C PHE A 88 0.12 -4.91 -3.01
N TRP A 89 -0.25 -5.55 -1.90
CA TRP A 89 -1.24 -5.05 -0.96
C TRP A 89 -0.53 -4.29 0.15
N THR A 90 -1.12 -3.17 0.59
CA THR A 90 -0.68 -2.45 1.79
C THR A 90 -1.87 -2.08 2.66
N CYS A 91 -1.64 -1.77 3.94
CA CYS A 91 -2.68 -1.17 4.78
C CYS A 91 -3.21 0.12 4.12
N ALA A 92 -4.52 0.21 3.84
CA ALA A 92 -5.05 1.36 3.12
C ALA A 92 -4.82 2.68 3.87
N THR A 93 -4.93 2.65 5.20
CA THR A 93 -4.75 3.84 6.06
C THR A 93 -3.30 4.07 6.46
N GLY A 94 -2.41 3.10 6.25
CA GLY A 94 -1.03 3.14 6.72
C GLY A 94 -0.86 2.94 8.22
N THR A 95 -1.91 2.52 8.94
CA THR A 95 -1.92 2.34 10.40
C THR A 95 -1.08 1.16 10.86
N CYS A 96 -1.01 0.08 10.08
CA CYS A 96 -0.12 -1.05 10.33
C CYS A 96 0.91 -1.22 9.19
N LEU A 97 1.81 -2.19 9.33
CA LEU A 97 2.87 -2.50 8.38
C LEU A 97 2.51 -3.64 7.41
N TYR A 98 1.22 -4.00 7.32
CA TYR A 98 0.74 -5.04 6.43
C TYR A 98 1.24 -4.83 5.00
N TYR A 99 1.86 -5.88 4.45
CA TYR A 99 2.37 -5.95 3.10
C TYR A 99 2.21 -7.38 2.58
N SER A 100 1.68 -7.53 1.36
CA SER A 100 1.59 -8.83 0.70
C SER A 100 1.79 -8.69 -0.80
N GLU A 101 2.51 -9.64 -1.39
CA GLU A 101 2.69 -9.74 -2.84
C GLU A 101 1.77 -10.80 -3.46
N MET A 102 1.01 -11.52 -2.62
CA MET A 102 0.21 -12.66 -3.00
C MET A 102 -1.22 -12.24 -3.31
N GLU A 103 -1.85 -12.84 -4.32
CA GLU A 103 -3.23 -12.54 -4.72
C GLU A 103 -4.24 -12.71 -3.59
N ASN A 104 -4.02 -13.71 -2.73
CA ASN A 104 -4.87 -13.97 -1.56
C ASN A 104 -4.56 -13.06 -0.35
N GLY A 105 -3.58 -12.16 -0.44
CA GLY A 105 -3.20 -11.25 0.64
C GLY A 105 -2.38 -11.88 1.76
N LEU A 106 -1.93 -13.12 1.62
CA LEU A 106 -1.01 -13.71 2.60
C LEU A 106 0.32 -12.98 2.59
N THR A 107 0.89 -12.73 3.77
CA THR A 107 2.27 -12.28 3.89
C THR A 107 3.20 -13.35 3.30
N GLN A 108 4.42 -12.96 2.90
CA GLN A 108 5.39 -13.93 2.37
C GLN A 108 5.65 -15.09 3.35
N LYS A 109 5.66 -14.80 4.66
CA LYS A 109 5.84 -15.80 5.71
C LYS A 109 4.70 -16.83 5.72
N GLU A 110 3.46 -16.39 5.60
CA GLU A 110 2.28 -17.26 5.57
C GLU A 110 2.17 -18.04 4.27
N ALA A 111 2.54 -17.43 3.14
CA ALA A 111 2.59 -18.12 1.86
C ALA A 111 3.65 -19.23 1.86
N ASN A 112 4.82 -18.99 2.49
CA ASN A 112 5.87 -20.01 2.62
C ASN A 112 5.46 -21.18 3.51
N SER A 113 4.61 -20.94 4.53
CA SER A 113 4.14 -22.01 5.42
C SER A 113 2.95 -22.79 4.84
N ARG A 114 2.23 -22.23 3.86
CA ARG A 114 1.05 -22.83 3.22
C ARG A 114 1.05 -22.54 1.70
N PRO A 115 2.02 -23.08 0.95
CA PRO A 115 2.19 -22.75 -0.47
C PRO A 115 1.06 -23.30 -1.36
N ASP A 116 0.29 -24.26 -0.85
CA ASP A 116 -0.81 -24.94 -1.53
C ASP A 116 -2.14 -24.16 -1.50
N LEU A 117 -2.22 -23.08 -0.70
CA LEU A 117 -3.45 -22.28 -0.63
C LEU A 117 -3.75 -21.58 -1.97
N PRO A 118 -5.03 -21.55 -2.40
CA PRO A 118 -5.43 -20.79 -3.57
C PRO A 118 -5.00 -19.32 -3.50
N GLY A 119 -4.46 -18.80 -4.60
CA GLY A 119 -4.01 -17.40 -4.68
C GLY A 119 -2.65 -17.13 -4.05
N SER A 120 -1.88 -18.15 -3.64
CA SER A 120 -0.47 -18.05 -3.23
C SER A 120 0.46 -17.82 -4.42
N ARG A 121 0.13 -16.85 -5.27
CA ARG A 121 0.89 -16.43 -6.46
C ARG A 121 0.92 -14.91 -6.54
N VAL A 122 1.91 -14.38 -7.25
CA VAL A 122 2.00 -12.93 -7.50
C VAL A 122 0.74 -12.43 -8.21
N PHE A 123 0.24 -11.27 -7.78
CA PHE A 123 -1.02 -10.74 -8.31
C PHE A 123 -0.83 -9.61 -9.31
N LYS A 124 -1.83 -9.45 -10.19
CA LYS A 124 -1.93 -8.32 -11.11
C LYS A 124 -3.03 -7.38 -10.60
N PRO A 125 -2.76 -6.09 -10.31
CA PRO A 125 -3.78 -5.17 -9.83
C PRO A 125 -4.91 -5.00 -10.85
N TRP A 126 -6.15 -5.07 -10.39
CA TRP A 126 -7.35 -4.86 -11.23
C TRP A 126 -8.10 -3.57 -10.89
N LEU A 127 -7.79 -2.92 -9.77
CA LEU A 127 -8.35 -1.63 -9.39
C LEU A 127 -7.47 -0.45 -9.83
N LEU A 128 -6.36 -0.71 -10.51
CA LEU A 128 -5.42 0.32 -10.96
C LEU A 128 -5.41 0.37 -12.49
N PRO A 129 -5.39 1.57 -13.09
CA PRO A 129 -5.15 1.69 -14.53
C PRO A 129 -3.89 0.95 -14.95
N ASN A 130 -3.88 0.46 -16.19
CA ASN A 130 -2.65 0.02 -16.82
C ASN A 130 -1.76 1.24 -17.07
N VAL A 131 -0.46 1.10 -16.79
CA VAL A 131 0.57 2.17 -16.79
C VAL A 131 1.77 1.75 -17.60
#